data_AF-A0A2R7S8D6-F1
#
_entry.id   AF-A0A2R7S8D6-F1
#
_cell.length_a   1.000
_cell.length_b   1.000
_cell.length_c   1.000
_cell.angle_alpha   90.00
_cell.angle_beta   90.00
_cell.angle_gamma   90.00
#
_symmetry.space_group_name_H-M   'P 1'
#
loop_
_entity.id
_entity.type
_entity.pdbx_description
1 polymer ?
#
loop_
_entity_poly.entity_id
_entity_poly.type
_entity_poly.pdbx_seq_one_letter_code
_entity_poly.pdbx_strand_id
1 'polypeptide(L)' 'MSAPRITLVAAVARDGAIGRHNDLLWTEPRDMARFKQLTLGKP' A
#
# COMPACT_ATOMS: atom_id res chain seq x y z
N MET A 1 7.97 -16.88 22.29
CA MET A 1 7.08 -16.40 21.20
C MET A 1 7.98 -15.92 20.06
N SER A 2 7.71 -16.33 18.81
CA SER A 2 8.43 -15.77 17.65
C SER A 2 7.95 -14.35 17.38
N ALA A 3 8.85 -13.45 16.96
CA ALA A 3 8.46 -12.12 16.52
C ALA A 3 7.49 -12.20 15.32
N PRO A 4 6.49 -11.29 15.22
CA PRO A 4 5.59 -11.25 14.08
C PRO A 4 6.35 -10.85 12.80
N ARG A 5 5.90 -11.36 11.66
CA ARG A 5 6.47 -10.99 10.35
C ARG A 5 5.83 -9.68 9.88
N ILE A 6 6.64 -8.64 9.75
CA ILE A 6 6.20 -7.34 9.23
C ILE A 6 6.32 -7.32 7.71
N THR A 7 5.28 -6.81 7.02
CA THR A 7 5.25 -6.67 5.56
C THR A 7 4.89 -5.23 5.20
N LEU A 8 5.64 -4.62 4.28
CA LEU A 8 5.34 -3.29 3.74
C LEU A 8 4.59 -3.44 2.40
N VAL A 9 3.52 -2.69 2.21
CA VAL A 9 2.76 -2.60 0.95
C VAL A 9 2.66 -1.11 0.58
N ALA A 10 3.12 -0.75 -0.62
CA ALA A 10 3.08 0.63 -1.13
C ALA A 10 2.84 0.66 -2.64
N ALA A 11 2.09 1.67 -3.09
CA ALA A 11 2.00 2.04 -4.49
C ALA A 11 3.14 3.02 -4.82
N VAL A 12 3.98 2.67 -5.78
CA VAL A 12 5.22 3.40 -6.07
C VAL A 12 5.28 3.68 -7.57
N ALA A 13 5.46 4.95 -7.93
CA ALA A 13 5.69 5.36 -9.31
C ALA A 13 7.07 4.89 -9.81
N ARG A 14 7.29 4.95 -11.12
CA ARG A 14 8.57 4.51 -11.74
C ARG A 14 9.79 5.27 -11.23
N ASP A 15 9.59 6.50 -10.76
CA ASP A 15 10.61 7.39 -10.20
C ASP A 15 10.71 7.31 -8.66
N GLY A 16 9.96 6.41 -8.02
CA GLY A 16 9.99 6.23 -6.57
C GLY A 16 8.99 7.08 -5.80
N ALA A 17 8.19 7.93 -6.45
CA ALA A 17 7.19 8.73 -5.76
C ALA A 17 6.05 7.86 -5.19
N ILE A 18 5.49 8.28 -4.05
CA ILE A 18 4.37 7.60 -3.37
C ILE A 18 3.16 8.51 -3.09
N GLY A 19 3.32 9.83 -3.23
CA GLY A 19 2.29 10.82 -2.96
C GLY A 19 2.76 12.23 -3.31
N ARG A 20 1.83 13.18 -3.35
CA ARG A 20 2.10 14.60 -3.64
C ARG A 20 1.07 15.47 -2.94
N HIS A 21 1.51 16.56 -2.29
CA HIS A 21 0.64 17.49 -1.56
C HIS A 21 -0.31 16.82 -0.54
N ASN A 22 0.16 15.78 0.16
CA ASN A 22 -0.63 14.95 1.08
C ASN A 22 -1.73 14.08 0.42
N ASP A 23 -1.71 13.96 -0.91
CA ASP A 23 -2.61 13.08 -1.67
C ASP A 23 -1.84 11.92 -2.33
N LEU A 24 -2.58 10.88 -2.71
CA LEU A 24 -2.08 9.82 -3.58
C LEU A 24 -1.76 10.37 -4.98
N LEU A 25 -0.77 9.78 -5.65
CA LEU A 25 -0.38 10.19 -7.00
C LEU A 25 -1.49 9.99 -8.05
N TRP A 26 -2.37 9.02 -7.83
CA TRP A 26 -3.49 8.71 -8.70
C TRP A 26 -4.67 8.15 -7.89
N THR A 27 -5.86 8.28 -8.47
CA THR A 27 -7.06 7.60 -7.98
C THR A 27 -7.33 6.40 -8.91
N GLU A 28 -6.88 5.21 -8.49
CA GLU A 28 -7.09 3.96 -9.22
C GLU A 28 -7.90 2.99 -8.33
N PRO A 29 -9.19 2.74 -8.64
CA PRO A 29 -10.04 1.85 -7.84
C PRO A 29 -9.47 0.44 -7.68
N ARG A 30 -8.76 -0.08 -8.69
CA ARG A 30 -8.13 -1.41 -8.63
C ARG A 30 -6.99 -1.47 -7.62
N ASP A 31 -6.26 -0.37 -7.45
CA ASP A 31 -5.14 -0.26 -6.51
C ASP A 31 -5.66 -0.31 -5.08
N MET A 32 -6.70 0.46 -4.77
CA MET A 32 -7.37 0.43 -3.47
C MET A 32 -8.03 -0.94 -3.19
N ALA A 33 -8.65 -1.57 -4.19
CA ALA A 33 -9.23 -2.91 -4.04
C ALA A 33 -8.15 -3.95 -3.71
N ARG A 34 -7.01 -3.91 -4.41
CA ARG A 34 -5.86 -4.79 -4.15
C ARG A 34 -5.25 -4.53 -2.77
N PHE A 35 -5.10 -3.28 -2.37
CA PHE A 35 -4.58 -2.93 -1.04
C PHE A 35 -5.44 -3.56 0.06
N LYS A 36 -6.77 -3.44 -0.04
CA LYS A 36 -7.71 -4.08 0.90
C LYS A 36 -7.58 -5.60 0.91
N GLN A 37 -7.50 -6.24 -0.26
CA GLN A 37 -7.31 -7.70 -0.36
C GLN A 37 -6.02 -8.17 0.32
N LEU A 38 -4.94 -7.37 0.26
CA LEU A 38 -3.65 -7.73 0.83
C LEU A 38 -3.60 -7.53 2.36
N THR A 39 -4.27 -6.50 2.87
CA THR A 39 -4.07 -5.99 4.24
C THR A 39 -5.19 -6.33 5.21
N LEU A 40 -6.45 -6.43 4.75
CA LEU A 40 -7.56 -6.71 5.66
C LEU A 40 -7.43 -8.10 6.29
N GLY A 41 -7.62 -8.17 7.62
CA GLY A 41 -7.57 -9.42 8.38
C GLY A 41 -6.18 -10.01 8.60
N LYS A 42 -5.10 -9.25 8.28
CA LYS A 42 -3.72 -9.67 8.59
C LYS A 42 -3.28 -9.05 9.92
N PRO A 43 -2.61 -9.83 10.79
CA PRO A 43 -2.04 -9.33 12.04
C PRO A 43 -0.80 -8.46 11.81
#